data_AF-A0A971MQH7-F1
#
_entry.id   AF-A0A971MQH7-F1
#
_cell.length_a   1.000
_cell.length_b   1.000
_cell.length_c   1.000
_cell.angle_alpha   90.00
_cell.angle_beta   90.00
_cell.angle_gamma   90.00
#
_symmetry.space_group_name_H-M   'P 1'
#
loop_
_entity.id
_entity.type
_entity.pdbx_description
1 polymer ?
#
loop_
_entity_poly.entity_id
_entity_poly.type
_entity_poly.pdbx_seq_one_letter_code
_entity_poly.pdbx_strand_id
1 'polypeptide(L)'
;EGEEGLLEMAKAIPDMLPHATDWAIILHYRILNDELSRKLYAQVLNKVNLKAKSTIVMLLKKIKVEDPTRFETFVDQVLSSTK
;
A
#
# COMPACT_ATOMS: atom_id res chain seq x y z
N GLU A 1 -11.49 8.89 10.69
CA GLU A 1 -10.98 9.76 9.61
C GLU A 1 -9.78 9.14 8.87
N GLY A 2 -8.65 8.85 9.52
CA GLY A 2 -7.45 8.32 8.83
C GLY A 2 -7.64 6.97 8.10
N GLU A 3 -8.38 6.02 8.69
CA GLU A 3 -8.63 4.71 8.06
C GLU A 3 -9.52 4.82 6.81
N GLU A 4 -10.55 5.65 6.84
CA GLU A 4 -11.47 5.86 5.73
C GLU A 4 -10.74 6.51 4.54
N GLY A 5 -9.89 7.50 4.79
CA GLY A 5 -9.04 8.10 3.76
C GLY A 5 -8.10 7.09 3.11
N LEU A 6 -7.48 6.21 3.90
CA LEU A 6 -6.64 5.12 3.38
C LEU A 6 -7.45 4.10 2.57
N LEU A 7 -8.70 3.82 2.97
CA LEU A 7 -9.58 2.91 2.26
C LEU A 7 -9.98 3.45 0.88
N GLU A 8 -10.40 4.72 0.80
CA GLU A 8 -10.75 5.34 -0.48
C GLU A 8 -9.53 5.48 -1.39
N MET A 9 -8.37 5.84 -0.82
CA MET A 9 -7.10 5.83 -1.55
C MET A 9 -6.80 4.44 -2.13
N ALA A 10 -6.88 3.37 -1.31
CA ALA A 10 -6.58 2.01 -1.72
C ALA A 10 -7.51 1.53 -2.85
N LYS A 11 -8.80 1.89 -2.80
CA LYS A 11 -9.76 1.59 -3.87
C LYS A 11 -9.42 2.29 -5.18
N ALA A 12 -8.86 3.49 -5.13
CA ALA A 12 -8.51 4.28 -6.31
C ALA A 12 -7.19 3.84 -6.99
N ILE A 13 -6.31 3.12 -6.29
CA ILE A 13 -5.00 2.70 -6.82
C ILE A 13 -5.08 2.02 -8.20
N PRO A 14 -5.98 1.07 -8.47
CA PRO A 14 -6.06 0.45 -9.80
C PRO A 14 -6.39 1.44 -10.92
N ASP A 15 -7.19 2.46 -10.64
CA ASP A 15 -7.64 3.43 -11.64
C ASP A 15 -6.60 4.54 -11.86
N MET A 16 -5.68 4.71 -10.91
CA MET A 16 -4.48 5.52 -11.11
C MET A 16 -3.53 4.91 -12.15
N LEU A 17 -3.61 3.60 -12.42
CA LEU A 17 -2.67 2.94 -13.32
C LEU A 17 -3.25 2.82 -14.74
N PRO A 18 -2.46 3.08 -15.80
CA PRO A 18 -1.04 3.43 -15.77
C PRO A 18 -0.74 4.94 -15.61
N HIS A 19 -1.75 5.81 -15.70
CA HIS A 19 -1.58 7.26 -15.93
C HIS A 19 -0.95 8.06 -14.78
N ALA A 20 -1.00 7.56 -13.54
CA ALA A 20 -0.53 8.20 -12.33
C ALA A 20 0.30 7.23 -11.46
N THR A 21 1.10 6.38 -12.10
CA THR A 21 1.94 5.37 -11.44
C THR A 21 2.88 5.97 -10.40
N ASP A 22 3.55 7.09 -10.71
CA ASP A 22 4.49 7.73 -9.78
C ASP A 22 3.78 8.28 -8.54
N TRP A 23 2.57 8.83 -8.70
CA TRP A 23 1.75 9.26 -7.57
C TRP A 23 1.32 8.08 -6.71
N ALA A 24 0.92 6.95 -7.33
CA ALA A 24 0.60 5.74 -6.58
C ALA A 24 1.83 5.29 -5.75
N ILE A 25 3.03 5.28 -6.33
CA ILE A 25 4.27 4.92 -5.64
C ILE A 25 4.58 5.89 -4.48
N ILE A 26 4.53 7.21 -4.71
CA ILE A 26 4.78 8.23 -3.68
C ILE A 26 3.84 8.06 -2.49
N LEU A 27 2.55 7.80 -2.73
CA LEU A 27 1.59 7.59 -1.65
C LEU A 27 1.92 6.35 -0.82
N HIS A 28 2.32 5.25 -1.47
CA HIS A 28 2.75 4.04 -0.75
C HIS A 28 4.05 4.29 0.04
N TYR A 29 5.01 5.06 -0.49
CA TYR A 29 6.18 5.48 0.29
C TYR A 29 5.80 6.27 1.54
N ARG A 30 4.83 7.19 1.46
CA ARG A 30 4.35 7.95 2.63
C ARG A 30 3.73 7.03 3.67
N ILE A 31 2.87 6.10 3.25
CA ILE A 31 2.25 5.10 4.14
C ILE A 31 3.32 4.23 4.80
N LEU A 32 4.28 3.72 4.03
CA LEU A 32 5.32 2.83 4.53
C LEU A 32 6.29 3.52 5.49
N ASN A 33 6.45 4.85 5.43
CA ASN A 33 7.34 5.57 6.33
C ASN A 33 6.69 5.92 7.68
N ASP A 34 5.36 5.85 7.81
CA ASP A 34 4.64 6.15 9.05
C ASP A 34 4.09 4.88 9.72
N GLU A 35 4.44 4.64 10.97
CA GLU A 35 4.09 3.39 11.68
C GLU A 35 2.59 3.21 11.86
N LEU A 36 1.88 4.27 12.23
CA LEU A 36 0.43 4.21 12.42
C LEU A 36 -0.27 3.92 11.09
N SER A 37 0.16 4.59 10.02
CA SER A 37 -0.33 4.37 8.66
C SER A 37 -0.09 2.94 8.20
N ARG A 38 1.09 2.34 8.44
CA ARG A 38 1.33 0.91 8.10
C ARG A 38 0.34 -0.02 8.78
N LYS A 39 0.10 0.16 10.08
CA LYS A 39 -0.84 -0.66 10.86
C LYS A 39 -2.27 -0.55 10.33
N LEU A 40 -2.75 0.67 10.09
CA LEU A 40 -4.08 0.91 9.53
C LEU A 40 -4.18 0.37 8.10
N TYR A 41 -3.15 0.55 7.29
CA TYR A 41 -3.17 0.14 5.89
C TYR A 41 -3.28 -1.39 5.76
N ALA A 42 -2.62 -2.15 6.63
CA ALA A 42 -2.78 -3.60 6.69
C ALA A 42 -4.25 -4.03 6.95
N GLN A 43 -4.98 -3.28 7.78
CA GLN A 43 -6.42 -3.51 8.02
C GLN A 43 -7.25 -3.13 6.79
N VAL A 44 -6.92 -2.01 6.15
CA VAL A 44 -7.57 -1.53 4.92
C VAL A 44 -7.44 -2.53 3.77
N LEU A 45 -6.27 -3.16 3.61
CA LEU A 45 -6.07 -4.15 2.54
C LEU A 45 -7.02 -5.35 2.68
N ASN A 46 -7.48 -5.69 3.88
CA ASN A 46 -8.49 -6.73 4.07
C ASN A 46 -9.92 -6.32 3.66
N LYS A 47 -10.17 -5.03 3.46
CA LYS A 47 -11.49 -4.46 3.13
C LYS A 47 -11.68 -4.12 1.65
N VAL A 48 -10.59 -4.01 0.89
CA VAL A 48 -10.66 -3.70 -0.55
C VAL A 48 -10.95 -4.96 -1.38
N ASN A 49 -11.42 -4.77 -2.60
CA ASN A 49 -11.63 -5.88 -3.54
C ASN A 49 -10.30 -6.50 -4.00
N LEU A 50 -10.39 -7.69 -4.62
CA LEU A 50 -9.21 -8.44 -5.07
C LEU A 50 -8.35 -7.67 -6.07
N LYS A 51 -8.96 -6.92 -7.02
CA LYS A 51 -8.22 -6.12 -8.00
C LYS A 51 -7.33 -5.09 -7.30
N ALA A 52 -7.91 -4.31 -6.40
CA ALA A 52 -7.19 -3.30 -5.61
C ALA A 52 -6.10 -3.93 -4.76
N LYS A 53 -6.42 -5.01 -4.02
CA LYS A 53 -5.43 -5.74 -3.22
C LYS A 53 -4.25 -6.22 -4.06
N SER A 54 -4.49 -6.90 -5.18
CA SER A 54 -3.43 -7.41 -6.06
C SER A 54 -2.56 -6.30 -6.64
N THR A 55 -3.16 -5.19 -7.10
CA THR A 55 -2.41 -4.04 -7.61
C THR A 55 -1.52 -3.42 -6.53
N ILE A 56 -2.05 -3.25 -5.32
CA ILE A 56 -1.28 -2.69 -4.19
C ILE A 56 -0.15 -3.63 -3.79
N VAL A 57 -0.40 -4.93 -3.67
CA VAL A 57 0.63 -5.93 -3.33
C VAL A 57 1.76 -5.91 -4.36
N MET A 58 1.44 -5.75 -5.66
CA MET A 58 2.44 -5.59 -6.71
C MET A 58 3.30 -4.34 -6.50
N LEU A 59 2.69 -3.19 -6.19
CA LEU A 59 3.42 -1.94 -5.92
C LEU A 59 4.31 -2.05 -4.68
N LEU A 60 3.80 -2.63 -3.59
CA LEU A 60 4.55 -2.83 -2.35
C LEU A 60 5.76 -3.75 -2.57
N LYS A 61 5.60 -4.83 -3.35
CA LYS A 61 6.73 -5.70 -3.73
C LYS A 61 7.76 -4.98 -4.58
N LYS A 62 7.33 -4.11 -5.51
CA LYS A 62 8.23 -3.26 -6.29
C LYS A 62 9.06 -2.35 -5.38
N ILE A 63 8.42 -1.65 -4.45
CA ILE A 63 9.09 -0.79 -3.46
C ILE A 63 10.08 -1.58 -2.60
N LYS A 64 9.70 -2.78 -2.13
CA LYS A 64 10.59 -3.67 -1.37
C LYS A 64 11.85 -4.05 -2.15
N VAL A 65 11.75 -4.25 -3.46
CA VAL A 65 12.91 -4.60 -4.32
C VAL A 65 13.77 -3.37 -4.64
N GLU A 66 13.19 -2.18 -4.74
CA GLU A 66 13.92 -0.93 -5.04
C GLU A 66 14.86 -0.50 -3.90
N ASP A 67 14.41 -0.59 -2.65
CA ASP A 67 15.22 -0.31 -1.46
C ASP A 67 14.89 -1.31 -0.33
N PRO A 68 15.44 -2.53 -0.39
CA PRO A 68 15.17 -3.57 0.59
C PRO A 68 15.69 -3.19 1.98
N THR A 69 16.80 -2.45 2.07
CA THR A 69 17.40 -2.08 3.36
C THR A 69 16.45 -1.29 4.25
N ARG A 70 15.59 -0.48 3.64
CA ARG A 70 14.58 0.31 4.35
C ARG A 70 13.21 -0.34 4.34
N PHE A 71 12.75 -0.84 3.20
CA PHE A 71 11.34 -1.18 3.01
C PHE A 71 10.99 -2.66 3.16
N GLU A 72 11.97 -3.56 3.26
CA GLU A 72 11.69 -4.99 3.46
C GLU A 72 10.80 -5.23 4.68
N THR A 73 11.26 -4.81 5.86
CA THR A 73 10.50 -5.00 7.10
C THR A 73 9.17 -4.24 7.09
N PHE A 74 9.13 -3.06 6.47
CA PHE A 74 7.91 -2.23 6.43
C PHE A 74 6.83 -2.85 5.54
N VAL A 75 7.21 -3.39 4.39
CA VAL A 75 6.29 -4.10 3.49
C VAL A 75 5.85 -5.41 4.12
N ASP A 76 6.76 -6.17 4.73
CA ASP A 76 6.41 -7.44 5.37
C ASP A 76 5.41 -7.24 6.54
N GLN A 77 5.55 -6.16 7.32
CA GLN A 77 4.58 -5.78 8.35
C GLN A 77 3.15 -5.56 7.79
N VAL A 78 3.05 -4.91 6.63
CA VAL A 78 1.75 -4.66 5.99
C VAL A 78 1.17 -5.97 5.44
N LEU A 79 2.00 -6.77 4.78
CA LEU A 79 1.55 -7.97 4.08
C LEU A 79 1.29 -9.16 5.02
N SER A 80 1.99 -9.29 6.15
CA SER A 80 1.80 -10.40 7.10
C SER A 80 0.39 -10.45 7.71
N SER A 81 -0.29 -9.31 7.75
CA SER A 81 -1.62 -9.16 8.34
C SER A 81 -2.74 -9.18 7.29
N THR A 82 -2.39 -9.33 6.01
CA THR A 82 -3.36 -9.38 4.91
C THR A 82 -3.76 -10.84 4.67
N LYS A 83 -5.04 -11.17 4.84
CA LYS A 83 -5.61 -12.50 4.53
C LYS A 83 -6.00 -12.60 3.05
#